data_AF-W0F272-F1
#
_entry.id   AF-W0F272-F1
#
_cell.length_a   1.000
_cell.length_b   1.000
_cell.length_c   1.000
_cell.angle_alpha   90.00
_cell.angle_beta   90.00
_cell.angle_gamma   90.00
#
_symmetry.space_group_name_H-M   'P 1'
#
loop_
_entity.id
_entity.type
_entity.pdbx_description
1 polymer ?
#
loop_
_entity_poly.entity_id
_entity_poly.type
_entity_poly.pdbx_seq_one_letter_code
_entity_poly.pdbx_strand_id
1 'polypeptide(L)'
;MEDSNNIFTIAVTINGKSQQVEVVTAETTDGVAFYKCNIASEEITQVRKDTDRWKQLWGSLTEMEIESIGAAIDAYFEKNKITS
;
A
#
# COMPACT_ATOMS: atom_id res chain seq x y z
N MET A 1 -1.91 11.35 21.60
CA MET A 1 -1.35 10.16 20.94
C MET A 1 -2.36 9.82 19.87
N GLU A 2 -2.16 10.38 18.69
CA GLU A 2 -3.00 10.11 17.52
C GLU A 2 -2.08 9.43 16.51
N ASP A 3 -1.93 8.12 16.68
CA ASP A 3 -1.35 7.26 15.67
C ASP A 3 -2.20 7.44 14.40
N SER A 4 -1.75 8.32 13.51
CA SER A 4 -2.44 8.71 12.28
C SER A 4 -2.32 7.56 11.28
N ASN A 5 -2.90 6.42 11.62
CA ASN A 5 -3.04 5.27 10.73
C ASN A 5 -4.04 5.66 9.66
N ASN A 6 -3.53 6.06 8.49
CA ASN A 6 -4.36 6.36 7.33
C ASN A 6 -4.79 5.04 6.67
N ILE A 7 -6.11 4.84 6.58
CA ILE A 7 -6.72 3.73 5.88
C ILE A 7 -7.38 4.29 4.62
N PHE A 8 -7.02 3.75 3.46
CA PHE A 8 -7.60 4.17 2.19
C PHE A 8 -7.72 2.99 1.23
N THR A 9 -8.61 3.09 0.27
CA THR A 9 -8.84 2.02 -0.72
C THR A 9 -8.28 2.45 -2.07
N ILE A 10 -7.53 1.55 -2.71
CA ILE A 10 -7.02 1.72 -4.08
C ILE A 10 -7.63 0.66 -4.99
N ALA A 11 -7.80 1.01 -6.27
CA ALA A 11 -8.22 0.06 -7.29
C ALA A 11 -6.98 -0.38 -8.09
N VAL A 12 -6.65 -1.66 -8.01
CA VAL A 12 -5.48 -2.25 -8.70
C VAL A 12 -5.88 -3.56 -9.37
N THR A 13 -5.10 -3.98 -10.36
CA THR A 13 -5.34 -5.26 -11.05
C THR A 13 -4.43 -6.32 -10.46
N ILE A 14 -5.03 -7.28 -9.75
CA ILE A 14 -4.35 -8.42 -9.13
C ILE A 14 -4.86 -9.71 -9.77
N ASN A 15 -3.94 -10.56 -10.23
CA ASN A 15 -4.21 -11.78 -10.99
C ASN A 15 -5.11 -11.54 -12.21
N GLY A 16 -4.90 -10.40 -12.90
CA GLY A 16 -5.68 -10.02 -14.08
C GLY A 16 -7.11 -9.57 -13.78
N LYS A 17 -7.48 -9.40 -12.51
CA LYS A 17 -8.80 -8.89 -12.09
C LYS A 17 -8.62 -7.56 -11.36
N SER A 18 -9.41 -6.56 -11.74
CA SER A 18 -9.48 -5.31 -10.99
C SER A 18 -10.14 -5.56 -9.64
N GLN A 19 -9.41 -5.29 -8.56
CA GLN A 19 -9.84 -5.51 -7.20
C GLN A 19 -9.62 -4.23 -6.39
N GLN A 20 -10.47 -4.03 -5.39
CA GLN A 20 -10.28 -2.98 -4.41
C GLN A 20 -9.40 -3.52 -3.29
N VAL A 21 -8.25 -2.88 -3.11
CA VAL A 21 -7.30 -3.19 -2.05
C VAL A 21 -7.40 -2.08 -1.03
N GLU A 22 -7.74 -2.44 0.19
CA GLU A 22 -7.66 -1.53 1.34
C GLU A 22 -6.21 -1.49 1.82
N VAL A 23 -5.64 -0.31 1.83
CA VAL A 23 -4.28 -0.05 2.28
C VAL A 23 -4.32 0.63 3.64
N VAL A 24 -3.71 -0.02 4.62
CA VAL A 24 -3.51 0.53 5.97
C VAL A 24 -2.06 0.95 6.11
N THR A 25 -1.81 2.24 6.28
CA THR A 25 -0.46 2.74 6.58
C THR A 25 -0.14 2.56 8.04
N ALA A 26 1.03 2.03 8.33
CA ALA A 26 1.57 1.96 9.68
C ALA A 26 3.06 2.33 9.66
N GLU A 27 3.52 2.97 10.73
CA GLU A 27 4.92 3.32 10.93
C GLU A 27 5.51 2.42 12.01
N THR A 28 6.71 1.88 11.78
CA THR A 28 7.45 1.19 12.85
C THR A 28 8.08 2.21 13.78
N THR A 29 8.37 1.82 15.02
CA THR A 29 9.10 2.66 15.98
C THR A 29 10.48 3.11 15.48
N ASP A 30 11.02 2.43 14.46
CA ASP A 30 12.29 2.75 13.79
C ASP A 30 12.13 3.81 12.67
N GLY A 31 10.91 4.33 12.45
CA GLY A 31 10.60 5.33 11.42
C GLY A 31 10.41 4.74 10.02
N VAL A 32 10.19 3.44 9.89
CA VAL A 32 9.96 2.78 8.60
C VAL A 32 8.46 2.61 8.36
N ALA A 33 7.94 3.24 7.31
CA ALA A 33 6.55 3.09 6.90
C ALA A 33 6.33 1.77 6.14
N PHE A 34 5.28 1.04 6.52
CA PHE A 34 4.79 -0.14 5.85
C PHE A 34 3.29 -0.03 5.60
N TYR A 35 2.84 -0.73 4.56
CA TYR A 35 1.50 -0.60 4.00
C TYR A 35 0.90 -1.99 3.91
N LYS A 36 -0.12 -2.24 4.73
CA LYS A 36 -0.85 -3.50 4.74
C LYS A 36 -1.92 -3.46 3.67
N CYS A 37 -1.93 -4.44 2.78
CA CYS A 37 -2.89 -4.55 1.69
C CYS A 37 -3.90 -5.63 2.03
N ASN A 38 -5.15 -5.24 2.21
CA ASN A 38 -6.26 -6.14 2.51
C ASN A 38 -7.21 -6.21 1.30
N ILE A 39 -7.67 -7.42 0.97
CA ILE A 39 -8.74 -7.65 -0.01
C ILE A 39 -9.87 -8.35 0.71
N ALA A 40 -11.10 -7.80 0.61
CA ALA A 40 -12.27 -8.36 1.29
C ALA A 40 -12.03 -8.61 2.80
N SER A 41 -11.33 -7.69 3.46
CA SER A 41 -10.91 -7.76 4.88
C SER A 41 -9.92 -8.89 5.22
N GLU A 42 -9.30 -9.52 4.22
CA GLU A 42 -8.19 -10.45 4.40
C GLU A 42 -6.88 -9.78 4.00
N GLU A 43 -5.88 -9.79 4.89
CA GLU A 43 -4.55 -9.27 4.60
C GLU A 43 -3.88 -10.21 3.58
N ILE A 44 -3.67 -9.74 2.36
CA ILE A 44 -3.05 -10.53 1.29
C ILE A 44 -1.53 -10.37 1.26
N THR A 45 -1.06 -9.19 1.67
CA THR A 45 0.36 -8.84 1.64
C THR A 45 0.64 -7.56 2.43
N GLN A 46 1.92 -7.33 2.69
CA GLN A 46 2.43 -6.04 3.13
C GLN A 46 3.51 -5.56 2.18
N VAL A 47 3.47 -4.29 1.84
CA VAL A 47 4.48 -3.64 0.99
C VAL A 47 5.13 -2.48 1.75
N ARG A 48 6.37 -2.16 1.40
CA ARG A 48 7.08 -0.99 1.88
C ARG A 48 7.76 -0.26 0.73
N LYS A 49 7.97 1.04 0.89
CA LYS A 49 8.76 1.83 -0.06
C LYS A 49 10.21 1.84 0.39
N ASP A 50 11.09 1.32 -0.46
CA ASP A 50 12.53 1.14 -0.23
C ASP A 50 13.27 2.08 -1.19
N THR A 51 13.72 3.24 -0.69
CA THR A 51 14.34 4.37 -1.42
C THR A 51 13.50 4.92 -2.57
N ASP A 52 13.20 4.12 -3.59
CA ASP A 52 12.37 4.46 -4.76
C ASP A 52 11.59 3.26 -5.32
N ARG A 53 11.73 2.07 -4.72
CA ARG A 53 11.06 0.84 -5.18
C ARG A 53 10.11 0.30 -4.13
N TRP A 54 8.94 -0.10 -4.58
CA TRP A 54 8.01 -0.84 -3.76
C TRP A 54 8.48 -2.29 -3.63
N LYS A 55 8.58 -2.76 -2.38
CA LYS A 55 8.97 -4.12 -2.06
C LYS A 55 7.93 -4.78 -1.20
N GLN A 56 7.62 -6.01 -1.55
CA GLN A 56 6.78 -6.88 -0.73
C GLN A 56 7.58 -7.43 0.45
N LEU A 57 6.97 -7.42 1.63
CA LEU A 57 7.54 -8.02 2.83
C LEU A 57 7.22 -9.51 2.92
N TRP A 58 6.00 -9.91 2.56
CA TRP A 58 5.55 -11.30 2.53
C TRP A 58 4.30 -11.47 1.65
N GLY A 59 4.03 -12.70 1.23
CA GLY A 59 2.90 -13.10 0.37
C GLY A 59 3.37 -13.65 -0.97
N SER A 60 2.52 -13.62 -2.00
CA SER A 60 2.81 -14.23 -3.31
C SER A 60 2.45 -13.35 -4.50
N LEU A 61 2.41 -12.02 -4.32
CA LEU A 61 2.21 -11.10 -5.42
C LEU A 61 3.43 -11.06 -6.33
N THR A 62 3.19 -10.79 -7.60
CA THR A 62 4.24 -10.59 -8.59
C THR A 62 4.83 -9.19 -8.50
N GLU A 63 6.06 -8.99 -8.98
CA GLU A 63 6.69 -7.65 -9.04
C GLU A 63 5.79 -6.61 -9.74
N MET A 64 5.13 -7.00 -10.83
CA MET A 64 4.18 -6.14 -11.55
C MET A 64 2.98 -5.71 -10.69
N GLU A 65 2.46 -6.60 -9.85
CA GLU A 65 1.37 -6.27 -8.93
C GLU A 65 1.85 -5.37 -7.79
N ILE A 66 3.04 -5.64 -7.25
CA ILE A 66 3.66 -4.81 -6.21
C ILE A 66 3.90 -3.39 -6.73
N GLU A 67 4.43 -3.25 -7.94
CA GLU A 67 4.63 -1.96 -8.60
C GLU A 67 3.29 -1.25 -8.84
N SER A 68 2.25 -1.98 -9.27
CA SER A 68 0.91 -1.41 -9.47
C SER A 68 0.29 -0.90 -8.16
N ILE A 69 0.40 -1.68 -7.08
CA ILE A 69 -0.02 -1.28 -5.73
C ILE A 69 0.74 -0.03 -5.29
N GLY A 70 2.07 -0.08 -5.41
CA GLY A 70 2.94 1.02 -5.03
C GLY A 70 2.65 2.32 -5.77
N ALA A 71 2.49 2.25 -7.09
CA ALA A 71 2.14 3.39 -7.93
C ALA A 71 0.77 3.98 -7.54
N ALA A 72 -0.23 3.13 -7.23
CA ALA A 72 -1.53 3.58 -6.77
C ALA A 72 -1.48 4.25 -5.39
N ILE A 73 -0.64 3.73 -4.49
CA ILE A 73 -0.38 4.36 -3.19
C ILE A 73 0.29 5.73 -3.38
N ASP A 74 1.37 5.81 -4.17
CA ASP A 74 2.04 7.08 -4.47
C ASP A 74 1.08 8.10 -5.08
N ALA A 75 0.26 7.69 -6.06
CA ALA A 75 -0.73 8.55 -6.69
C ALA A 75 -1.80 9.04 -5.69
N TYR A 76 -2.20 8.22 -4.72
CA TYR A 76 -3.08 8.63 -3.64
C TYR A 76 -2.42 9.71 -2.79
N PHE A 77 -1.19 9.50 -2.33
CA PHE A 77 -0.46 10.48 -1.52
C PHE A 77 -0.15 11.76 -2.27
N GLU A 78 0.20 11.68 -3.56
CA GLU A 78 0.44 12.84 -4.41
C GLU A 78 -0.82 13.70 -4.52
N LYS A 79 -1.99 13.09 -4.74
CA LYS A 79 -3.27 13.80 -4.77
C LYS A 79 -3.65 14.41 -3.43
N ASN A 80 -3.36 13.73 -2.32
CA ASN A 80 -3.69 14.21 -0.97
C ASN A 80 -2.69 15.24 -0.44
N LYS A 81 -1.44 15.29 -0.95
CA LYS A 81 -0.43 16.30 -0.59
C LYS A 81 -0.76 17.72 -1.07
N ILE A 82 -1.64 17.88 -2.06
CA ILE A 82 -1.97 19.18 -2.67
C ILE A 82 -2.97 20.00 -1.82
N THR A 83 -3.43 19.45 -0.69
CA THR A 83 -4.43 20.10 0.19
C THR A 83 -3.85 20.63 1.50
N SER A 84 -2.52 20.65 1.68
CA SER A 84 -1.87 21.29 2.84
C SER A 84 -1.39 22.71 2.56
#